data_AF-A0A239ZCK9-F1
#
_entry.id   AF-A0A239ZCK9-F1
#
_cell.length_a   1.000
_cell.length_b   1.000
_cell.length_c   1.000
_cell.angle_alpha   90.00
_cell.angle_beta   90.00
_cell.angle_gamma   90.00
#
_symmetry.space_group_name_H-M   'P 1'
#
loop_
_entity.id
_entity.type
_entity.pdbx_description
1 polymer ?
#
loop_
_entity_poly.entity_id
_entity_poly.type
_entity_poly.pdbx_seq_one_letter_code
_entity_poly.pdbx_strand_id
1 'polypeptide(L)'
;MNWLLFLLKMFGFAIPVIIIYNVLNIYVLSKYKPNKWIIFALSVAVLVGPNAMKPGSNNTILQLITSAVFAILFLWFIELFKNDKYEMKNKEKDIKIRPKAKPNRVKNNK
;
A
#
# COMPACT_ATOMS: atom_id res chain seq x y z
N MET A 1 -15.97 32.11 1.77
CA MET A 1 -15.52 30.73 2.06
C MET A 1 -14.46 30.80 3.15
N ASN A 2 -14.74 30.30 4.37
CA ASN A 2 -13.77 30.41 5.45
C ASN A 2 -12.77 29.25 5.38
N TRP A 3 -11.67 29.44 4.64
CA TRP A 3 -10.64 28.42 4.37
C TRP A 3 -10.11 27.76 5.65
N LEU A 4 -10.03 28.50 6.76
CA LEU A 4 -9.62 28.00 8.06
C LEU A 4 -10.52 26.86 8.56
N LEU A 5 -11.85 27.02 8.45
CA LEU A 5 -12.81 26.02 8.90
C LEU A 5 -12.75 24.75 8.04
N PHE A 6 -12.44 24.89 6.75
CA PHE A 6 -12.26 23.75 5.85
C PHE A 6 -11.03 22.92 6.25
N LEU A 7 -9.88 23.57 6.45
CA LEU A 7 -8.66 22.91 6.89
C LEU A 7 -8.85 22.21 8.24
N LEU A 8 -9.48 22.88 9.21
CA LEU A 8 -9.73 22.30 10.53
C LEU A 8 -10.57 21.02 10.45
N LYS A 9 -11.59 20.99 9.58
CA LYS A 9 -12.40 19.78 9.33
C LYS A 9 -11.58 18.66 8.68
N MET A 10 -10.73 18.98 7.70
CA MET A 10 -9.86 17.98 7.06
C MET A 10 -8.87 17.38 8.07
N PHE A 11 -8.21 18.20 8.88
CA PHE A 11 -7.28 17.70 9.90
C PHE A 11 -8.00 16.93 11.00
N GLY A 12 -9.18 17.39 11.43
CA GLY A 12 -10.02 16.70 12.40
C GLY A 12 -10.44 15.29 11.93
N PHE A 13 -10.57 15.07 10.62
CA PHE A 13 -10.79 13.74 10.05
C PHE A 13 -9.49 12.94 9.85
N ALA A 14 -8.44 13.56 9.32
CA ALA A 14 -7.22 12.86 8.94
C ALA A 14 -6.43 12.33 10.15
N ILE A 15 -6.33 13.12 11.23
CA ILE A 15 -5.53 12.76 12.41
C ILE A 15 -6.04 11.45 13.06
N PRO A 16 -7.35 11.30 13.38
CA PRO A 16 -7.87 10.05 13.93
C PRO A 16 -7.63 8.84 13.01
N VAL A 17 -7.83 9.01 11.69
CA VAL A 17 -7.65 7.93 10.71
C VAL A 17 -6.20 7.44 10.70
N ILE A 18 -5.23 8.35 10.76
CA ILE A 18 -3.80 7.99 10.81
C ILE A 18 -3.46 7.28 12.12
N ILE A 19 -3.99 7.75 13.25
CA ILE A 19 -3.77 7.09 14.55
C ILE A 19 -4.31 5.67 14.52
N ILE A 20 -5.55 5.49 14.04
CA ILE A 20 -6.19 4.17 13.90
C ILE A 20 -5.37 3.27 12.97
N TYR A 21 -4.91 3.81 11.83
CA TYR A 21 -4.05 3.08 10.90
C TYR A 21 -2.76 2.60 11.57
N ASN A 22 -2.06 3.46 12.31
CA ASN A 22 -0.82 3.10 12.97
C ASN A 22 -1.02 1.98 13.99
N VAL A 23 -2.09 2.06 14.78
CA VAL A 23 -2.47 0.99 15.72
C VAL A 23 -2.74 -0.32 14.97
N LEU A 24 -3.58 -0.29 13.93
CA LEU A 24 -3.85 -1.47 13.09
C LEU A 24 -2.58 -2.04 12.47
N ASN A 25 -1.65 -1.18 12.05
CA ASN A 25 -0.41 -1.61 11.43
C ASN A 25 0.50 -2.36 12.40
N ILE A 26 0.63 -1.87 13.63
CA ILE A 26 1.42 -2.53 14.68
C ILE A 26 0.87 -3.93 15.00
N TYR A 27 -0.45 -4.06 15.14
CA TYR A 27 -1.04 -5.31 15.63
C TYR A 27 -1.32 -6.34 14.52
N VAL A 28 -1.78 -5.90 13.34
CA VAL A 28 -2.34 -6.77 12.31
C VAL A 28 -1.61 -6.62 10.97
N LEU A 29 -1.55 -5.39 10.43
CA LEU A 29 -1.18 -5.18 9.02
C LEU A 29 0.31 -5.42 8.73
N SER A 30 1.18 -5.23 9.71
CA SER A 30 2.62 -5.51 9.57
C SER A 30 2.94 -7.01 9.53
N LYS A 31 2.13 -7.84 10.19
CA LYS A 31 2.32 -9.29 10.25
C LYS A 31 1.76 -10.01 9.02
N TYR A 32 0.66 -9.49 8.46
CA TYR A 32 -0.02 -10.12 7.32
C TYR A 32 0.28 -9.37 6.03
N LYS A 33 0.96 -10.04 5.09
CA LYS A 33 1.33 -9.49 3.78
C LYS A 33 0.59 -10.22 2.64
N PRO A 34 -0.69 -9.92 2.40
CA PRO A 34 -1.42 -10.51 1.27
C PRO A 34 -0.99 -9.89 -0.05
N ASN A 35 -1.49 -10.41 -1.17
CA ASN A 35 -1.25 -9.85 -2.49
C ASN A 35 -1.77 -8.41 -2.57
N LYS A 36 -0.88 -7.46 -2.88
CA LYS A 36 -1.16 -6.02 -3.00
C LYS A 36 -2.34 -5.69 -3.91
N TRP A 37 -2.54 -6.46 -4.99
CA TRP A 37 -3.62 -6.21 -5.94
C TRP A 37 -5.00 -6.51 -5.35
N ILE A 38 -5.07 -7.44 -4.38
CA ILE A 38 -6.32 -7.75 -3.68
C ILE A 38 -6.73 -6.57 -2.80
N ILE A 39 -5.78 -6.01 -2.03
CA ILE A 39 -6.08 -4.84 -1.18
C ILE A 39 -6.41 -3.62 -2.04
N PHE A 40 -5.72 -3.43 -3.16
CA PHE A 40 -6.06 -2.38 -4.11
C PHE A 40 -7.50 -2.53 -4.63
N ALA A 41 -7.85 -3.71 -5.13
CA ALA A 41 -9.22 -4.00 -5.59
C ALA A 41 -10.25 -3.77 -4.47
N LEU A 42 -9.94 -4.19 -3.23
CA LEU A 42 -10.81 -3.97 -2.08
C LEU A 42 -11.00 -2.48 -1.78
N SER A 43 -9.93 -1.68 -1.80
CA SER A 43 -10.01 -0.23 -1.58
C SER A 43 -10.89 0.45 -2.64
N VAL A 44 -10.73 0.08 -3.92
CA VAL A 44 -11.56 0.60 -5.01
C VAL A 44 -13.01 0.17 -4.83
N ALA A 45 -13.25 -1.09 -4.45
CA ALA A 45 -14.59 -1.60 -4.19
C ALA A 45 -15.28 -0.84 -3.04
N VAL A 46 -14.57 -0.50 -1.97
CA VAL A 46 -15.11 0.29 -0.85
C VAL A 46 -15.40 1.74 -1.26
N LEU A 47 -14.60 2.32 -2.16
CA LEU A 47 -14.81 3.68 -2.65
C LEU A 47 -16.01 3.76 -3.62
N VAL A 48 -16.12 2.80 -4.53
CA VAL A 48 -17.15 2.80 -5.60
C VAL A 48 -18.45 2.14 -5.14
N GLY A 49 -18.38 1.07 -4.36
CA GLY A 49 -19.52 0.23 -3.97
C GLY A 49 -20.69 1.00 -3.36
N PRO A 50 -20.49 1.84 -2.32
CA PRO A 50 -21.56 2.61 -1.71
C PRO A 50 -22.24 3.56 -2.70
N ASN A 51 -21.45 4.22 -3.56
CA ASN A 51 -21.95 5.16 -4.56
C ASN A 51 -22.72 4.47 -5.69
N ALA A 52 -22.31 3.25 -6.06
CA ALA A 52 -22.95 2.45 -7.10
C ALA A 52 -24.29 1.84 -6.65
N MET A 53 -24.42 1.44 -5.38
CA MET A 53 -25.64 0.80 -4.87
C MET A 53 -26.76 1.79 -4.53
N LYS A 54 -26.43 2.97 -3.99
CA LYS A 54 -27.41 3.99 -3.61
C LYS A 54 -26.95 5.39 -4.04
N PRO A 55 -27.00 5.70 -5.34
CA PRO A 55 -26.69 7.03 -5.83
C PRO A 55 -27.61 8.06 -5.16
N GLY A 56 -27.03 9.05 -4.49
CA GLY A 56 -27.78 10.16 -3.87
C GLY A 56 -28.22 9.95 -2.42
N SER A 57 -27.86 8.85 -1.74
CA SER A 57 -28.14 8.73 -0.30
C SER A 57 -27.19 9.60 0.54
N ASN A 58 -27.69 10.68 1.12
CA ASN A 58 -26.93 11.64 1.95
C ASN A 58 -26.72 11.16 3.40
N ASN A 59 -26.33 9.90 3.60
CA ASN A 59 -25.98 9.42 4.93
C ASN A 59 -24.55 9.83 5.28
N THR A 60 -24.39 11.04 5.81
CA THR A 60 -23.09 11.66 6.13
C THR A 60 -22.19 10.77 7.01
N ILE A 61 -22.78 10.05 7.98
CA ILE A 61 -22.04 9.16 8.89
C ILE A 61 -21.48 7.94 8.13
N LEU A 62 -22.31 7.29 7.29
CA LEU A 62 -21.87 6.15 6.50
C LEU A 62 -20.76 6.57 5.53
N GLN A 63 -20.89 7.72 4.88
CA GLN A 63 -19.88 8.26 3.97
C GLN A 63 -18.55 8.53 4.69
N LEU A 64 -18.61 9.03 5.92
CA LEU A 64 -17.42 9.27 6.75
C LEU A 64 -16.72 7.95 7.12
N ILE A 65 -17.48 6.93 7.53
CA ILE A 65 -16.95 5.61 7.86
C ILE A 65 -16.34 4.96 6.62
N THR A 66 -17.03 4.94 5.48
CA THR A 66 -16.51 4.35 4.24
C THR A 66 -15.25 5.06 3.76
N SER A 67 -15.18 6.39 3.91
CA SER A 67 -13.99 7.17 3.58
C SER A 67 -12.80 6.84 4.49
N ALA A 68 -13.04 6.66 5.80
CA ALA A 68 -12.01 6.26 6.75
C ALA A 68 -11.49 4.85 6.44
N VAL A 69 -12.39 3.90 6.18
CA VAL A 69 -12.02 2.52 5.81
C VAL A 69 -11.22 2.51 4.50
N PHE A 70 -11.66 3.27 3.49
CA PHE A 70 -10.92 3.44 2.24
C PHE A 70 -9.50 3.95 2.50
N ALA A 71 -9.35 5.02 3.30
CA ALA A 71 -8.05 5.60 3.61
C ALA A 71 -7.11 4.59 4.29
N ILE A 72 -7.62 3.81 5.25
CA ILE A 72 -6.85 2.75 5.94
C ILE A 72 -6.40 1.66 4.94
N LEU A 73 -7.30 1.17 4.10
CA LEU A 73 -6.98 0.16 3.08
C LEU A 73 -5.97 0.69 2.06
N PHE A 74 -6.10 1.94 1.65
CA PHE A 74 -5.22 2.56 0.67
C PHE A 74 -3.81 2.81 1.25
N LEU A 75 -3.72 3.26 2.51
CA LEU A 75 -2.43 3.36 3.22
C LEU A 75 -1.75 2.00 3.32
N TRP A 76 -2.51 0.94 3.61
CA TRP A 76 -1.98 -0.42 3.67
C TRP A 76 -1.46 -0.89 2.30
N PHE A 77 -2.19 -0.60 1.22
CA PHE A 77 -1.73 -0.86 -0.14
C PHE A 77 -0.41 -0.15 -0.45
N ILE A 78 -0.27 1.13 -0.08
CA ILE A 78 0.98 1.88 -0.27
C ILE A 78 2.14 1.20 0.46
N GLU A 79 1.91 0.75 1.69
CA GLU A 79 2.94 0.10 2.50
C GLU A 79 3.41 -1.22 1.87
N LEU A 80 2.48 -2.06 1.39
CA LEU A 80 2.82 -3.29 0.68
C LEU A 80 3.54 -3.02 -0.64
N PHE A 81 3.07 -2.04 -1.42
CA PHE A 81 3.72 -1.65 -2.67
C PHE A 81 5.15 -1.17 -2.45
N LYS A 82 5.37 -0.41 -1.37
CA LYS A 82 6.69 0.10 -0.99
C LYS A 82 7.63 -1.05 -0.57
N ASN A 83 7.14 -1.99 0.22
CA ASN A 83 7.91 -3.16 0.67
C ASN A 83 8.39 -4.02 -0.50
N ASP A 84 7.52 -4.30 -1.48
CA ASP A 84 7.90 -5.04 -2.69
C ASP A 84 9.04 -4.35 -3.46
N LYS A 85 8.99 -3.02 -3.58
CA LYS A 85 10.03 -2.25 -4.26
C LYS A 85 11.37 -2.33 -3.53
N TYR A 86 11.37 -2.35 -2.20
CA TYR A 86 12.59 -2.56 -1.41
C TYR A 86 13.13 -3.99 -1.55
N GLU A 87 12.26 -5.00 -1.56
CA GLU A 87 12.67 -6.39 -1.76
C GLU A 87 13.28 -6.62 -3.16
N MET A 88 12.70 -6.05 -4.22
CA MET A 88 13.27 -6.11 -5.57
C MET A 88 14.64 -5.44 -5.65
N LYS A 89 14.80 -4.26 -5.04
CA LYS A 89 16.09 -3.54 -4.99
C LYS A 89 17.19 -4.32 -4.25
N ASN A 90 16.82 -5.13 -3.26
CA ASN A 90 17.80 -5.95 -2.55
C ASN A 90 18.16 -7.21 -3.33
N LYS A 91 17.23 -7.78 -4.10
CA LYS A 91 17.50 -8.92 -5.00
C LYS A 91 18.45 -8.57 -6.14
N GLU A 92 18.35 -7.37 -6.72
CA GLU A 92 19.30 -6.90 -7.74
C GLU A 92 20.75 -6.78 -7.23
N LYS A 93 20.95 -6.65 -5.92
CA LYS A 93 22.28 -6.54 -5.32
C LYS A 93 22.87 -7.90 -4.93
N ASP A 94 22.08 -8.97 -4.88
CA ASP A 94 22.56 -10.34 -4.68
C ASP A 94 23.03 -10.98 -5.99
N ILE A 95 23.83 -10.23 -6.77
CA ILE A 95 24.59 -10.83 -7.86
C ILE A 95 25.75 -11.54 -7.18
N LYS A 96 25.57 -12.84 -6.89
CA LYS A 96 26.68 -13.71 -6.47
C LYS A 96 27.76 -13.65 -7.55
N ILE A 97 28.82 -12.89 -7.29
CA ILE A 97 30.02 -12.84 -8.14
C ILE A 97 30.65 -14.22 -8.07
N ARG A 98 30.24 -15.09 -8.99
CA ARG A 98 30.88 -16.40 -9.16
C ARG A 98 32.21 -16.17 -9.87
N PRO A 99 33.30 -16.81 -9.43
CA PRO A 99 34.55 -16.75 -10.16
C PRO A 99 34.31 -17.21 -11.60
N LYS A 100 34.78 -16.43 -12.58
CA LYS A 100 34.68 -16.81 -13.99
C LYS A 100 35.40 -18.15 -14.19
N ALA A 101 34.83 -19.01 -15.03
CA ALA A 101 35.44 -20.29 -15.34
C ALA A 101 36.88 -20.09 -15.86
N LYS A 102 37.81 -20.95 -15.43
CA LYS A 102 39.18 -20.94 -15.92
C LYS A 102 39.14 -21.14 -17.45
N PRO A 103 39.80 -20.29 -18.24
CA PRO A 103 39.82 -20.46 -19.69
C PRO A 103 40.41 -21.83 -20.02
N ASN A 104 39.69 -22.61 -20.85
CA ASN A 104 40.18 -23.90 -21.28
C ASN A 104 41.43 -23.69 -22.14
N ARG A 105 42.58 -24.16 -21.66
CA ARG A 105 43.85 -24.02 -22.37
C ARG A 105 43.83 -24.97 -23.57
N VAL A 106 43.79 -24.42 -24.78
CA VAL A 106 43.93 -25.20 -26.01
C VAL A 106 45.28 -25.93 -25.95
N LYS A 107 45.23 -27.27 -25.87
CA LYS A 107 46.43 -28.11 -25.97
C LYS A 107 46.81 -28.17 -27.45
N ASN A 108 47.84 -27.41 -27.82
CA ASN A 108 48.47 -27.56 -29.13
C ASN A 108 49.39 -28.78 -29.08
N ASN A 109 48.85 -29.95 -29.47
CA ASN A 109 49.66 -31.13 -29.73
C ASN A 109 50.12 -31.02 -31.19
N LYS A 110 51.43 -30.80 -31.37
CA LYS A 110 52.10 -30.87 -32.67
C LYS A 110 52.05 -32.29 -33.24
#